data_AF-A0A1G6T4J8-F1
#
_entry.id   AF-A0A1G6T4J8-F1
#
_cell.length_a   1.000
_cell.length_b   1.000
_cell.length_c   1.000
_cell.angle_alpha   90.00
_cell.angle_beta   90.00
_cell.angle_gamma   90.00
#
_symmetry.space_group_name_H-M   'P 1'
#
loop_
_entity.id
_entity.type
_entity.pdbx_description
1 polymer ?
#
loop_
_entity_poly.entity_id
_entity_poly.type
_entity_poly.pdbx_seq_one_letter_code
_entity_poly.pdbx_strand_id
1 'polypeptide(L)'
;MQNKKLSIRKLVSYLNNDESEWGGFWLPNIQRPFVWSEEQIGRLFDSIMREYPISTLLVWKTKEPVKHRRFIDVYHSGVKLTDYYVPDNTHPKMMVLDGQQRLQSLFIGLKGSYEGKELYFDVLSGQQKVAPEDIRYRFAFKAKAQAQWPWVRFKDIVFQTNKLDLQIAKEVRKAAPEALSESEDELLQLNIARARQEFVNDDNLTYQELDGIDNPDAYRLDDIVEIFIRANSGGTKLGKSDLLFSLLTSSWDDADGAMEALLEDLNQGGFDFDRDFVLKACLTTLGRGARYEVSKFRDGKTKEEIVEKWEELSGAIKSVRDFVVSKTYIRSDKAIPSYLALIPLIFYRYHFPEKFASNTGLAEFLLRALITGVFSGGPDNLIDKLVRSIQENGDFVLPEVYGVVRADGRNLEITPDVIFKQGYGSSAIHLFFNLWYRDFNYTPAFAGNGPQVDHIFPQSLLKTVKDINPDTGKRNLLHFRQEQRDQIANCMLLTADENGFAAKSGKPPNEWFARSRFDSDEAHRRYLEMHLIPDDPALWELERFEDFVEARKALIKEKFSYMLQTVGGTTA
;
A
#
# COMPACT_ATOMS: atom_id res chain seq x y z
N MET A 1 2.77 34.09 -0.20
CA MET A 1 2.45 33.14 -1.29
C MET A 1 1.86 33.93 -2.45
N GLN A 2 2.41 33.78 -3.65
CA GLN A 2 1.90 34.43 -4.85
C GLN A 2 1.28 33.38 -5.77
N ASN A 3 0.10 33.66 -6.32
CA ASN A 3 -0.50 32.83 -7.36
C ASN A 3 0.07 33.26 -8.71
N LYS A 4 0.76 32.35 -9.40
CA LYS A 4 1.23 32.55 -10.76
C LYS A 4 0.40 31.70 -11.72
N LYS A 5 0.22 32.19 -12.94
CA LYS A 5 -0.50 31.49 -14.00
C LYS A 5 0.40 31.32 -15.22
N LEU A 6 0.29 30.18 -15.89
CA LEU A 6 0.96 29.88 -17.14
C LEU A 6 0.04 29.03 -18.01
N SER A 7 0.16 29.17 -19.32
CA SER A 7 -0.43 28.19 -20.24
C SER A 7 0.22 26.83 -20.09
N ILE A 8 -0.55 25.77 -20.37
CA ILE A 8 -0.08 24.38 -20.23
C ILE A 8 1.18 24.15 -21.07
N ARG A 9 1.18 24.62 -22.33
CA ARG A 9 2.33 24.53 -23.23
C ARG A 9 3.59 25.16 -22.63
N LYS A 10 3.47 26.37 -22.04
CA LYS A 10 4.60 27.08 -21.45
C LYS A 10 5.16 26.31 -20.24
N LEU A 11 4.30 25.89 -19.31
CA LEU A 11 4.73 25.13 -18.13
C LEU A 11 5.39 23.80 -18.51
N VAL A 12 4.80 23.03 -19.43
CA VAL A 12 5.37 21.76 -19.93
C VAL A 12 6.71 21.97 -20.65
N SER A 13 6.94 23.17 -21.19
CA SER A 13 8.22 23.52 -21.82
C SER A 13 9.33 23.83 -20.81
N TYR A 14 8.96 24.17 -19.58
CA TYR A 14 9.88 24.45 -18.46
C TYR A 14 10.20 23.21 -17.62
N LEU A 15 9.48 22.10 -17.79
CA LEU A 15 9.81 20.84 -17.13
C LEU A 15 11.14 20.29 -17.67
N ASN A 16 12.02 19.86 -16.76
CA ASN A 16 13.35 19.30 -17.07
C ASN A 16 14.28 20.25 -17.87
N ASN A 17 14.10 21.56 -17.75
CA ASN A 17 14.85 22.53 -18.52
C ASN A 17 15.48 23.60 -17.60
N ASP A 18 16.76 23.45 -17.31
CA ASP A 18 17.57 24.33 -16.46
C ASP A 18 17.82 25.72 -17.07
N GLU A 19 17.67 25.88 -18.39
CA GLU A 19 17.74 27.18 -19.06
C GLU A 19 16.43 27.98 -18.95
N SER A 20 15.36 27.38 -18.44
CA SER A 20 14.07 28.07 -18.25
C SER A 20 14.09 29.05 -17.09
N GLU A 21 13.04 29.88 -17.00
CA GLU A 21 12.88 30.81 -15.88
C GLU A 21 13.03 30.10 -14.54
N TRP A 22 13.90 30.63 -13.68
CA TRP A 22 14.23 30.08 -12.36
C TRP A 22 14.76 28.63 -12.38
N GLY A 23 15.41 28.23 -13.46
CA GLY A 23 16.03 26.91 -13.61
C GLY A 23 15.05 25.78 -13.89
N GLY A 24 13.82 26.09 -14.29
CA GLY A 24 12.82 25.09 -14.67
C GLY A 24 12.19 24.33 -13.50
N PHE A 25 11.25 23.46 -13.85
CA PHE A 25 10.43 22.69 -12.91
C PHE A 25 10.94 21.26 -12.77
N TRP A 26 11.10 20.82 -11.53
CA TRP A 26 11.66 19.53 -11.14
C TRP A 26 10.83 18.84 -10.08
N LEU A 27 11.06 17.53 -9.91
CA LEU A 27 10.43 16.74 -8.86
C LEU A 27 11.43 16.50 -7.71
N PRO A 28 11.09 16.84 -6.46
CA PRO A 28 11.88 16.38 -5.32
C PRO A 28 11.87 14.86 -5.24
N ASN A 29 12.99 14.27 -4.84
CA ASN A 29 13.13 12.80 -4.84
C ASN A 29 12.18 12.10 -3.85
N ILE A 30 11.71 12.83 -2.83
CA ILE A 30 10.68 12.38 -1.87
C ILE A 30 9.34 12.01 -2.54
N GLN A 31 9.06 12.50 -3.75
CA GLN A 31 7.80 12.28 -4.43
C GLN A 31 7.64 10.81 -4.85
N ARG A 32 6.46 10.23 -4.64
CA ARG A 32 6.13 8.84 -5.02
C ARG A 32 6.33 8.56 -6.52
N PRO A 33 6.43 7.30 -6.97
CA PRO A 33 6.39 6.97 -8.40
C PRO A 33 5.12 7.48 -9.10
N PHE A 34 5.18 7.56 -10.43
CA PHE A 34 3.99 7.84 -11.24
C PHE A 34 3.07 6.61 -11.25
N VAL A 35 1.77 6.79 -11.02
CA VAL A 35 0.82 5.68 -10.84
C VAL A 35 -0.46 5.82 -11.69
N TRP A 36 -0.56 6.85 -12.53
CA TRP A 36 -1.77 7.08 -13.32
C TRP A 36 -1.79 6.22 -14.59
N SER A 37 -2.95 5.64 -14.90
CA SER A 37 -3.19 4.86 -16.11
C SER A 37 -3.43 5.74 -17.36
N GLU A 38 -3.35 5.13 -18.55
CA GLU A 38 -3.70 5.77 -19.83
C GLU A 38 -5.09 6.45 -19.78
N GLU A 39 -6.07 5.80 -19.14
CA GLU A 39 -7.44 6.30 -19.02
C GLU A 39 -7.53 7.55 -18.12
N GLN A 40 -6.80 7.56 -16.99
CA GLN A 40 -6.76 8.71 -16.10
C GLN A 40 -6.14 9.93 -16.77
N ILE A 41 -5.09 9.71 -17.58
CA ILE A 41 -4.50 10.76 -18.41
C ILE A 41 -5.54 11.25 -19.44
N GLY A 42 -6.22 10.35 -20.16
CA GLY A 42 -7.26 10.73 -21.13
C GLY A 42 -8.38 11.59 -20.50
N ARG A 43 -8.84 11.22 -19.30
CA ARG A 43 -9.85 11.99 -18.53
C ARG A 43 -9.37 13.39 -18.13
N LEU A 44 -8.08 13.54 -17.79
CA LEU A 44 -7.49 14.86 -17.51
C LEU A 44 -7.55 15.75 -18.74
N PHE A 45 -7.16 15.23 -19.91
CA PHE A 45 -7.20 16.00 -21.16
C PHE A 45 -8.64 16.32 -21.61
N ASP A 46 -9.59 15.40 -21.43
CA ASP A 46 -11.03 15.66 -21.62
C ASP A 46 -11.51 16.81 -20.70
N SER A 47 -11.16 16.75 -19.41
CA SER A 47 -11.55 17.78 -18.44
C SER A 47 -11.04 19.16 -18.84
N ILE A 48 -9.79 19.25 -19.33
CA ILE A 48 -9.19 20.50 -19.82
C ILE A 48 -9.97 21.02 -21.04
N MET A 49 -10.25 20.16 -22.03
CA MET A 49 -11.04 20.53 -23.20
C MET A 49 -12.47 20.97 -22.84
N ARG A 50 -12.99 20.53 -21.70
CA ARG A 50 -14.31 20.91 -21.16
C ARG A 50 -14.29 22.17 -20.30
N GLU A 51 -13.16 22.86 -20.19
CA GLU A 51 -12.96 24.04 -19.32
C GLU A 51 -13.19 23.73 -17.83
N TYR A 52 -12.95 22.48 -17.41
CA TYR A 52 -13.06 22.13 -16.00
C TYR A 52 -11.89 22.68 -15.22
N PRO A 53 -12.12 23.24 -14.02
CA PRO A 53 -11.07 23.86 -13.24
C PRO A 53 -10.02 22.82 -12.84
N ILE A 54 -8.76 23.11 -13.19
CA ILE A 54 -7.61 22.32 -12.74
C ILE A 54 -7.20 22.88 -11.37
N SER A 55 -7.11 22.02 -10.35
CA SER A 55 -6.69 22.47 -9.01
C SER A 55 -5.31 23.13 -9.06
N THR A 56 -5.09 24.10 -8.17
CA THR A 56 -3.80 24.79 -8.06
C THR A 56 -2.66 23.81 -7.78
N LEU A 57 -1.48 24.08 -8.34
CA LEU A 57 -0.23 23.35 -8.04
C LEU A 57 0.50 24.05 -6.90
N LEU A 58 1.35 23.34 -6.17
CA LEU A 58 2.22 23.94 -5.15
C LEU A 58 3.69 23.78 -5.55
N VAL A 59 4.43 24.88 -5.57
CA VAL A 59 5.80 24.91 -6.10
C VAL A 59 6.71 25.69 -5.16
N TRP A 60 7.88 25.12 -4.85
CA TRP A 60 8.91 25.76 -4.03
C TRP A 60 10.08 26.24 -4.90
N LYS A 61 10.29 27.55 -4.90
CA LYS A 61 11.41 28.21 -5.56
C LYS A 61 12.59 28.23 -4.60
N THR A 62 13.70 27.58 -4.96
CA THR A 62 14.82 27.36 -4.03
C THR A 62 16.18 27.30 -4.72
N LYS A 63 17.25 27.57 -3.96
CA LYS A 63 18.66 27.29 -4.31
C LYS A 63 19.26 26.19 -3.43
N GLU A 64 18.48 25.66 -2.47
CA GLU A 64 18.93 24.63 -1.55
C GLU A 64 19.42 23.38 -2.33
N PRO A 65 20.47 22.69 -1.85
CA PRO A 65 20.96 21.44 -2.42
C PRO A 65 19.99 20.30 -2.05
N VAL A 66 18.89 20.21 -2.80
CA VAL A 66 17.83 19.22 -2.58
C VAL A 66 17.85 18.20 -3.69
N LYS A 67 18.06 16.93 -3.32
CA LYS A 67 17.98 15.78 -4.23
C LYS A 67 16.68 15.82 -5.02
N HIS A 68 16.82 15.83 -6.34
CA HIS A 68 15.71 15.98 -7.26
C HIS A 68 15.91 15.12 -8.50
N ARG A 69 14.82 14.94 -9.24
CA ARG A 69 14.77 14.13 -10.45
C ARG A 69 14.00 14.82 -11.56
N ARG A 70 14.27 14.37 -12.78
CA ARG A 70 13.51 14.72 -13.98
C ARG A 70 12.11 14.11 -13.94
N PHE A 71 11.16 14.83 -14.54
CA PHE A 71 9.91 14.24 -15.00
C PHE A 71 10.18 13.16 -16.06
N ILE A 72 9.39 12.10 -16.05
CA ILE A 72 9.52 10.96 -16.94
C ILE A 72 8.92 11.32 -18.31
N ASP A 73 9.73 11.44 -19.35
CA ASP A 73 9.25 11.65 -20.72
C ASP A 73 8.77 10.34 -21.36
N VAL A 74 9.50 9.25 -21.18
CA VAL A 74 9.15 7.91 -21.68
C VAL A 74 8.80 7.00 -20.51
N TYR A 75 7.51 6.79 -20.26
CA TYR A 75 7.05 5.96 -19.15
C TYR A 75 6.90 4.49 -19.57
N HIS A 76 7.40 3.58 -18.73
CA HIS A 76 7.11 2.15 -18.76
C HIS A 76 7.08 1.56 -17.34
N SER A 77 6.40 0.44 -17.15
CA SER A 77 6.18 -0.22 -15.84
C SER A 77 7.47 -0.58 -15.08
N GLY A 78 8.57 -0.80 -15.79
CA GLY A 78 9.90 -1.07 -15.21
C GLY A 78 10.82 0.14 -15.01
N VAL A 79 10.32 1.39 -15.11
CA VAL A 79 11.16 2.59 -14.97
C VAL A 79 11.79 2.63 -13.58
N LYS A 80 13.13 2.70 -13.52
CA LYS A 80 13.87 2.96 -12.28
C LYS A 80 13.99 4.46 -12.08
N LEU A 81 13.59 4.95 -10.91
CA LEU A 81 13.64 6.39 -10.63
C LEU A 81 15.07 6.94 -10.56
N THR A 82 16.03 6.08 -10.23
CA THR A 82 17.47 6.38 -10.21
C THR A 82 17.99 6.89 -11.55
N ASP A 83 17.40 6.44 -12.66
CA ASP A 83 17.83 6.81 -14.01
C ASP A 83 17.48 8.27 -14.36
N TYR A 84 16.61 8.89 -13.56
CA TYR A 84 16.14 10.27 -13.73
C TYR A 84 16.76 11.23 -12.71
N TYR A 85 17.69 10.77 -11.88
CA TYR A 85 18.39 11.60 -10.90
C TYR A 85 19.15 12.74 -11.59
N VAL A 86 19.06 13.92 -11.00
CA VAL A 86 19.83 15.10 -11.43
C VAL A 86 20.84 15.42 -10.35
N PRO A 87 22.14 15.52 -10.68
CA PRO A 87 23.16 15.92 -9.72
C PRO A 87 22.79 17.24 -9.04
N ASP A 88 22.95 17.27 -7.73
CA ASP A 88 22.62 18.46 -6.95
C ASP A 88 23.51 19.64 -7.32
N ASN A 89 22.89 20.82 -7.35
CA ASN A 89 23.55 22.08 -7.61
C ASN A 89 22.84 23.21 -6.85
N THR A 90 23.50 24.35 -6.74
CA THR A 90 22.99 25.55 -6.06
C THR A 90 22.29 26.53 -7.01
N HIS A 91 22.00 26.11 -8.25
CA HIS A 91 21.24 26.94 -9.17
C HIS A 91 19.78 27.06 -8.67
N PRO A 92 19.12 28.20 -8.93
CA PRO A 92 17.69 28.32 -8.71
C PRO A 92 16.94 27.19 -9.42
N LYS A 93 15.94 26.62 -8.74
CA LYS A 93 15.06 25.58 -9.28
C LYS A 93 13.67 25.69 -8.70
N MET A 94 12.68 25.23 -9.46
CA MET A 94 11.27 25.19 -9.06
C MET A 94 10.86 23.75 -8.73
N MET A 95 10.67 23.45 -7.45
CA MET A 95 10.35 22.11 -6.94
C MET A 95 8.84 21.91 -6.84
N VAL A 96 8.28 20.95 -7.58
CA VAL A 96 6.84 20.65 -7.54
C VAL A 96 6.51 19.83 -6.31
N LEU A 97 5.78 20.44 -5.37
CA LEU A 97 5.35 19.83 -4.11
C LEU A 97 3.96 19.18 -4.21
N ASP A 98 3.03 19.79 -4.94
CA ASP A 98 1.70 19.20 -5.19
C ASP A 98 1.31 19.33 -6.67
N GLY A 99 0.54 18.34 -7.14
CA GLY A 99 0.12 18.22 -8.53
C GLY A 99 1.08 17.44 -9.41
N GLN A 100 2.04 16.74 -8.82
CA GLN A 100 3.00 15.86 -9.51
C GLN A 100 2.33 15.01 -10.60
N GLN A 101 1.31 14.21 -10.25
CA GLN A 101 0.74 13.23 -11.17
C GLN A 101 0.11 13.93 -12.37
N ARG A 102 -0.58 15.05 -12.15
CA ARG A 102 -1.19 15.87 -13.21
C ARG A 102 -0.14 16.45 -14.15
N LEU A 103 0.93 17.04 -13.60
CA LEU A 103 2.03 17.57 -14.41
C LEU A 103 2.77 16.47 -15.17
N GLN A 104 3.00 15.33 -14.55
CA GLN A 104 3.62 14.16 -15.18
C GLN A 104 2.76 13.61 -16.32
N SER A 105 1.43 13.55 -16.15
CA SER A 105 0.47 13.19 -17.20
C SER A 105 0.50 14.18 -18.37
N LEU A 106 0.54 15.49 -18.09
CA LEU A 106 0.68 16.50 -19.13
C LEU A 106 1.99 16.35 -19.88
N PHE A 107 3.11 16.13 -19.17
CA PHE A 107 4.43 15.95 -19.78
C PHE A 107 4.46 14.72 -20.69
N ILE A 108 3.97 13.57 -20.22
CA ILE A 108 3.85 12.34 -21.01
C ILE A 108 2.96 12.56 -22.24
N GLY A 109 1.78 13.15 -22.08
CA GLY A 109 0.83 13.35 -23.17
C GLY A 109 1.28 14.36 -24.23
N LEU A 110 2.10 15.34 -23.85
CA LEU A 110 2.47 16.48 -24.71
C LEU A 110 3.90 16.42 -25.26
N LYS A 111 4.83 15.79 -24.56
CA LYS A 111 6.23 15.66 -25.00
C LYS A 111 6.75 14.22 -25.02
N GLY A 112 6.03 13.30 -24.40
CA GLY A 112 6.52 11.96 -24.09
C GLY A 112 5.76 10.82 -24.75
N SER A 113 5.84 9.66 -24.10
CA SER A 113 5.11 8.43 -24.45
C SER A 113 4.80 7.59 -23.22
N TYR A 114 3.75 6.78 -23.32
CA TYR A 114 3.33 5.81 -22.31
C TYR A 114 3.41 4.41 -22.93
N GLU A 115 4.28 3.54 -22.40
CA GLU A 115 4.53 2.19 -22.92
C GLU A 115 4.79 2.20 -24.45
N GLY A 116 5.59 3.17 -24.90
CA GLY A 116 5.94 3.37 -26.32
C GLY A 116 4.82 3.95 -27.20
N LYS A 117 3.66 4.31 -26.64
CA LYS A 117 2.53 4.92 -27.35
C LYS A 117 2.48 6.43 -27.10
N GLU A 118 2.01 7.20 -28.08
CA GLU A 118 1.84 8.66 -27.95
C GLU A 118 0.36 9.00 -27.77
N LEU A 119 0.07 10.18 -27.21
CA LEU A 119 -1.31 10.64 -27.03
C LEU A 119 -1.90 11.16 -28.35
N TYR A 120 -3.03 10.57 -28.74
CA TYR A 120 -3.82 10.99 -29.89
C TYR A 120 -5.17 11.54 -29.45
N PHE A 121 -5.68 12.48 -30.22
CA PHE A 121 -6.98 13.10 -30.07
C PHE A 121 -7.86 12.79 -31.28
N ASP A 122 -9.09 12.34 -31.04
CA ASP A 122 -10.10 12.17 -32.06
C ASP A 122 -10.74 13.53 -32.38
N VAL A 123 -10.33 14.12 -33.50
CA VAL A 123 -10.74 15.48 -33.88
C VAL A 123 -12.23 15.60 -34.24
N LEU A 124 -12.95 14.48 -34.37
CA LEU A 124 -14.40 14.44 -34.59
C LEU A 124 -15.20 14.03 -33.35
N SER A 125 -14.54 13.91 -32.19
CA SER A 125 -15.24 13.72 -30.91
C SER A 125 -15.92 15.01 -30.40
N GLY A 126 -16.71 14.92 -29.33
CA GLY A 126 -17.29 16.10 -28.65
C GLY A 126 -18.65 16.62 -29.17
N GLN A 127 -19.26 15.95 -30.16
CA GLN A 127 -20.55 16.33 -30.78
C GLN A 127 -21.74 16.36 -29.81
N GLN A 128 -21.80 15.42 -28.86
CA GLN A 128 -22.95 15.27 -27.96
C GLN A 128 -22.63 15.82 -26.58
N LYS A 129 -23.60 16.49 -25.96
CA LYS A 129 -23.57 16.73 -24.51
C LYS A 129 -23.78 15.38 -23.82
N VAL A 130 -22.70 14.81 -23.33
CA VAL A 130 -22.69 13.59 -22.52
C VAL A 130 -22.93 13.94 -21.04
N ALA A 131 -23.27 12.95 -20.21
CA ALA A 131 -23.38 13.17 -18.77
C ALA A 131 -22.02 13.66 -18.21
N PRO A 132 -21.99 14.40 -17.08
CA PRO A 132 -20.75 14.90 -16.50
C PRO A 132 -19.65 13.83 -16.33
N GLU A 133 -20.06 12.62 -15.95
CA GLU A 133 -19.24 11.42 -15.73
C GLU A 133 -18.71 10.74 -17.00
N ASP A 134 -19.27 11.06 -18.17
CA ASP A 134 -18.90 10.46 -19.45
C ASP A 134 -17.80 11.28 -20.17
N ILE A 135 -17.03 10.60 -21.03
CA ILE A 135 -15.99 11.20 -21.85
C ILE A 135 -16.61 11.95 -23.04
N ARG A 136 -16.32 13.26 -23.15
CA ARG A 136 -16.78 14.09 -24.28
C ARG A 136 -15.76 14.14 -25.42
N TYR A 137 -14.54 14.54 -25.09
CA TYR A 137 -13.40 14.64 -26.00
C TYR A 137 -12.54 13.38 -25.84
N ARG A 138 -12.40 12.60 -26.92
CA ARG A 138 -11.74 11.29 -26.83
C ARG A 138 -10.23 11.43 -27.03
N PHE A 139 -9.50 11.02 -26.01
CA PHE A 139 -8.04 10.90 -26.01
C PHE A 139 -7.64 9.44 -25.79
N ALA A 140 -6.62 8.97 -26.51
CA ALA A 140 -6.11 7.61 -26.35
C ALA A 140 -4.61 7.56 -26.67
N PHE A 141 -3.88 6.72 -25.93
CA PHE A 141 -2.50 6.39 -26.28
C PHE A 141 -2.48 5.35 -27.39
N LYS A 142 -1.84 5.67 -28.51
CA LYS A 142 -1.79 4.80 -29.69
C LYS A 142 -0.36 4.67 -30.20
N ALA A 143 0.00 3.47 -30.68
CA ALA A 143 1.19 3.28 -31.48
C ALA A 143 0.98 3.94 -32.85
N LYS A 144 2.04 4.51 -33.44
CA LYS A 144 1.98 5.23 -34.72
C LYS A 144 1.29 4.42 -35.84
N ALA A 145 1.54 3.12 -35.92
CA ALA A 145 0.95 2.23 -36.93
C ALA A 145 -0.55 1.97 -36.73
N GLN A 146 -1.08 2.17 -35.52
CA GLN A 146 -2.49 1.94 -35.17
C GLN A 146 -3.32 3.23 -35.13
N ALA A 147 -2.67 4.39 -35.30
CA ALA A 147 -3.33 5.67 -35.32
C ALA A 147 -3.78 6.01 -36.75
N GLN A 148 -5.04 5.71 -37.04
CA GLN A 148 -5.71 6.10 -38.28
C GLN A 148 -6.56 7.34 -38.05
N TRP A 149 -6.76 8.13 -39.09
CA TRP A 149 -7.69 9.25 -39.06
C TRP A 149 -9.09 8.77 -38.57
N PRO A 150 -9.80 9.52 -37.70
CA PRO A 150 -9.61 10.92 -37.29
C PRO A 150 -8.66 11.15 -36.10
N TRP A 151 -7.87 10.14 -35.69
CA TRP A 151 -6.92 10.30 -34.59
C TRP A 151 -5.67 11.06 -35.04
N VAL A 152 -5.45 12.23 -34.44
CA VAL A 152 -4.27 13.08 -34.69
C VAL A 152 -3.38 13.14 -33.45
N ARG A 153 -2.06 13.13 -33.65
CA ARG A 153 -1.11 13.29 -32.53
C ARG A 153 -1.35 14.62 -31.86
N PHE A 154 -1.65 14.60 -30.56
CA PHE A 154 -2.11 15.81 -29.90
C PHE A 154 -1.01 16.88 -29.77
N LYS A 155 0.24 16.45 -29.56
CA LYS A 155 1.39 17.36 -29.51
C LYS A 155 1.63 18.15 -30.82
N ASP A 156 1.22 17.60 -31.97
CA ASP A 156 1.33 18.30 -33.27
C ASP A 156 0.33 19.47 -33.37
N ILE A 157 -0.73 19.47 -32.54
CA ILE A 157 -1.68 20.60 -32.43
C ILE A 157 -1.12 21.66 -31.45
N VAL A 158 -0.57 21.20 -30.32
CA VAL A 158 -0.15 22.08 -29.22
C VAL A 158 1.19 22.78 -29.48
N PHE A 159 2.19 22.07 -30.02
CA PHE A 159 3.55 22.62 -30.22
C PHE A 159 3.82 23.19 -31.61
N GLN A 160 2.82 23.19 -32.51
CA GLN A 160 2.96 23.89 -33.78
C GLN A 160 2.96 25.40 -33.56
N THR A 161 4.11 26.06 -33.77
CA THR A 161 4.29 27.49 -33.46
C THR A 161 4.15 28.41 -34.67
N ASN A 162 4.32 27.91 -35.89
CA ASN A 162 4.31 28.70 -37.13
C ASN A 162 2.97 28.64 -37.90
N LYS A 163 1.91 28.13 -37.28
CA LYS A 163 0.58 28.00 -37.89
C LYS A 163 -0.52 28.46 -36.93
N LEU A 164 -1.52 29.12 -37.49
CA LEU A 164 -2.78 29.42 -36.81
C LEU A 164 -3.63 28.14 -36.70
N ASP A 165 -4.56 28.13 -35.76
CA ASP A 165 -5.55 27.08 -35.54
C ASP A 165 -6.27 26.65 -36.84
N LEU A 166 -6.76 27.61 -37.64
CA LEU A 166 -7.43 27.32 -38.91
C LEU A 166 -6.49 26.68 -39.95
N GLN A 167 -5.20 27.01 -39.93
CA GLN A 167 -4.22 26.39 -40.83
C GLN A 167 -3.95 24.94 -40.41
N ILE A 168 -3.84 24.68 -39.11
CA ILE A 168 -3.72 23.32 -38.56
C ILE A 168 -4.97 22.50 -38.93
N ALA A 169 -6.17 23.07 -38.74
CA ALA A 169 -7.43 22.43 -39.08
C ALA A 169 -7.49 22.04 -40.57
N LYS A 170 -7.08 22.94 -41.47
CA LYS A 170 -7.00 22.67 -42.91
C LYS A 170 -6.03 21.53 -43.26
N GLU A 171 -4.92 21.39 -42.56
CA GLU A 171 -3.97 20.30 -42.78
C GLU A 171 -4.51 18.97 -42.29
N VAL A 172 -5.13 18.95 -41.11
CA VAL A 172 -5.80 17.77 -40.57
C VAL A 172 -6.93 17.32 -41.50
N ARG A 173 -7.72 18.28 -42.03
CA ARG A 173 -8.77 17.99 -43.02
C ARG A 173 -8.21 17.36 -44.29
N LYS A 174 -7.08 17.86 -44.82
CA LYS A 174 -6.44 17.30 -46.02
C LYS A 174 -5.96 15.86 -45.85
N ALA A 175 -5.72 15.42 -44.61
CA ALA A 175 -5.32 14.06 -44.29
C ALA A 175 -6.52 13.10 -44.12
N ALA A 176 -7.77 13.59 -44.22
CA ALA A 176 -8.96 12.76 -44.14
C ALA A 176 -9.04 11.83 -45.38
N PRO A 177 -9.35 10.53 -45.21
CA PRO A 177 -9.47 9.58 -46.31
C PRO A 177 -10.71 9.82 -47.17
N GLU A 178 -11.75 10.43 -46.59
CA GLU A 178 -13.04 10.70 -47.22
C GLU A 178 -13.41 12.18 -47.07
N ALA A 179 -14.33 12.65 -47.92
CA ALA A 179 -14.85 14.00 -47.82
C ALA A 179 -15.72 14.16 -46.58
N LEU A 180 -15.36 15.11 -45.71
CA LEU A 180 -16.14 15.44 -44.52
C LEU A 180 -17.42 16.17 -44.89
N SER A 181 -18.49 15.89 -44.16
CA SER A 181 -19.70 16.72 -44.16
C SER A 181 -19.38 18.12 -43.60
N GLU A 182 -20.23 19.11 -43.90
CA GLU A 182 -20.05 20.48 -43.39
C GLU A 182 -20.00 20.52 -41.85
N SER A 183 -20.82 19.71 -41.19
CA SER A 183 -20.86 19.61 -39.72
C SER A 183 -19.61 18.96 -39.13
N GLU A 184 -19.04 17.95 -39.79
CA GLU A 184 -17.77 17.34 -39.38
C GLU A 184 -16.58 18.29 -39.57
N ASP A 185 -16.57 19.06 -40.65
CA ASP A 185 -15.53 20.06 -40.91
C ASP A 185 -15.59 21.21 -39.89
N GLU A 186 -16.79 21.72 -39.58
CA GLU A 186 -17.00 22.72 -38.54
C GLU A 186 -16.54 22.19 -37.16
N LEU A 187 -16.93 20.97 -36.81
CA LEU A 187 -16.51 20.35 -35.55
C LEU A 187 -15.00 20.19 -35.45
N LEU A 188 -14.34 19.72 -36.52
CA LEU A 188 -12.88 19.61 -36.57
C LEU A 188 -12.24 20.97 -36.31
N GLN A 189 -12.70 22.03 -36.98
CA GLN A 189 -12.18 23.39 -36.78
C GLN A 189 -12.37 23.86 -35.33
N LEU A 190 -13.57 23.67 -34.76
CA LEU A 190 -13.86 24.02 -33.37
C LEU A 190 -12.98 23.24 -32.38
N ASN A 191 -12.78 21.95 -32.61
CA ASN A 191 -11.96 21.10 -31.75
C ASN A 191 -10.47 21.48 -31.78
N ILE A 192 -9.94 21.83 -32.96
CA ILE A 192 -8.57 22.36 -33.08
C ILE A 192 -8.44 23.73 -32.40
N ALA A 193 -9.39 24.64 -32.63
CA ALA A 193 -9.40 25.95 -31.99
C ALA A 193 -9.47 25.82 -30.47
N ARG A 194 -10.32 24.92 -29.96
CA ARG A 194 -10.45 24.61 -28.53
C ARG A 194 -9.16 24.09 -27.94
N ALA A 195 -8.53 23.09 -28.56
CA ALA A 195 -7.26 22.56 -28.09
C ALA A 195 -6.16 23.64 -28.04
N ARG A 196 -6.13 24.53 -29.03
CA ARG A 196 -5.21 25.68 -29.06
C ARG A 196 -5.52 26.68 -27.96
N GLN A 197 -6.79 27.02 -27.77
CA GLN A 197 -7.22 27.91 -26.70
C GLN A 197 -6.77 27.38 -25.34
N GLU A 198 -7.18 26.17 -24.96
CA GLU A 198 -6.99 25.66 -23.61
C GLU A 198 -5.53 25.30 -23.27
N PHE A 199 -4.75 24.81 -24.25
CA PHE A 199 -3.40 24.33 -23.99
C PHE A 199 -2.31 25.35 -24.33
N VAL A 200 -2.57 26.29 -25.24
CA VAL A 200 -1.55 27.20 -25.78
C VAL A 200 -1.77 28.64 -25.33
N ASN A 201 -2.99 29.14 -25.46
CA ASN A 201 -3.31 30.56 -25.33
C ASN A 201 -3.73 30.94 -23.90
N ASP A 202 -4.57 30.11 -23.28
CA ASP A 202 -5.15 30.41 -21.98
C ASP A 202 -4.21 29.99 -20.85
N ASP A 203 -4.09 30.85 -19.84
CA ASP A 203 -3.27 30.62 -18.64
C ASP A 203 -4.03 29.75 -17.62
N ASN A 204 -4.36 28.53 -18.04
CA ASN A 204 -5.22 27.59 -17.31
C ASN A 204 -4.54 26.91 -16.10
N LEU A 205 -3.20 26.86 -16.06
CA LEU A 205 -2.49 26.31 -14.91
C LEU A 205 -2.12 27.41 -13.93
N THR A 206 -2.72 27.33 -12.74
CA THR A 206 -2.34 28.17 -11.60
C THR A 206 -1.44 27.39 -10.66
N TYR A 207 -0.35 28.00 -10.19
CA TYR A 207 0.47 27.45 -9.11
C TYR A 207 0.71 28.49 -8.02
N GLN A 208 0.72 28.02 -6.78
CA GLN A 208 1.15 28.77 -5.61
C GLN A 208 2.65 28.63 -5.46
N GLU A 209 3.34 29.76 -5.47
CA GLU A 209 4.78 29.82 -5.26
C GLU A 209 5.12 30.07 -3.77
N LEU A 210 5.94 29.17 -3.23
CA LEU A 210 6.67 29.32 -1.98
C LEU A 210 8.08 29.81 -2.33
N ASP A 211 8.35 31.09 -2.09
CA ASP A 211 9.61 31.71 -2.49
C ASP A 211 10.66 31.61 -1.38
N GLY A 212 11.40 30.50 -1.36
CA GLY A 212 12.49 30.27 -0.41
C GLY A 212 13.78 31.01 -0.75
N ILE A 213 13.88 31.64 -1.93
CA ILE A 213 15.00 32.50 -2.28
C ILE A 213 14.81 33.89 -1.65
N ASP A 214 13.61 34.45 -1.79
CA ASP A 214 13.30 35.79 -1.28
C ASP A 214 12.87 35.76 0.20
N ASN A 215 12.40 34.62 0.72
CA ASN A 215 11.98 34.45 2.12
C ASN A 215 12.59 33.18 2.74
N PRO A 216 13.93 33.10 2.91
CA PRO A 216 14.61 31.89 3.36
C PRO A 216 14.21 31.44 4.78
N ASP A 217 13.92 32.39 5.68
CA ASP A 217 13.53 32.07 7.06
C ASP A 217 12.11 31.51 7.18
N ALA A 218 11.23 31.80 6.20
CA ALA A 218 9.83 31.37 6.20
C ALA A 218 9.63 30.02 5.49
N TYR A 219 10.54 29.65 4.59
CA TYR A 219 10.44 28.47 3.74
C TYR A 219 11.73 27.66 3.76
N ARG A 220 12.19 27.31 4.98
CA ARG A 220 13.31 26.38 5.15
C ARG A 220 12.87 24.99 4.68
N LEU A 221 13.84 24.13 4.35
CA LEU A 221 13.57 22.75 3.91
C LEU A 221 12.57 22.04 4.84
N ASP A 222 12.76 22.19 6.15
CA ASP A 222 11.91 21.65 7.20
C ASP A 222 10.45 22.14 7.17
N ASP A 223 10.23 23.41 6.81
CA ASP A 223 8.89 24.00 6.71
C ASP A 223 8.21 23.57 5.41
N ILE A 224 8.97 23.51 4.32
CA ILE A 224 8.50 23.02 3.02
C ILE A 224 8.03 21.57 3.10
N VAL A 225 8.81 20.76 3.80
CA VAL A 225 8.49 19.39 4.14
C VAL A 225 7.15 19.29 4.89
N GLU A 226 6.94 20.12 5.90
CA GLU A 226 5.69 20.10 6.69
C GLU A 226 4.50 20.60 5.85
N ILE A 227 4.70 21.63 5.02
CA ILE A 227 3.71 22.11 4.06
C ILE A 227 3.35 21.00 3.07
N PHE A 228 4.34 20.28 2.56
CA PHE A 228 4.15 19.15 1.64
C PHE A 228 3.32 18.04 2.29
N ILE A 229 3.60 17.66 3.55
CA ILE A 229 2.79 16.68 4.29
C ILE A 229 1.34 17.16 4.41
N ARG A 230 1.14 18.41 4.84
CA ARG A 230 -0.21 18.95 5.07
C ARG A 230 -1.00 19.03 3.78
N ALA A 231 -0.38 19.46 2.67
CA ALA A 231 -1.01 19.52 1.36
C ALA A 231 -1.39 18.12 0.83
N ASN A 232 -0.52 17.12 1.01
CA ASN A 232 -0.76 15.75 0.53
C ASN A 232 -1.62 14.88 1.47
N SER A 233 -1.89 15.34 2.71
CA SER A 233 -2.64 14.58 3.71
C SER A 233 -4.13 14.34 3.38
N GLY A 234 -4.67 15.02 2.37
CA GLY A 234 -6.02 14.78 1.83
C GLY A 234 -6.11 13.68 0.75
N GLY A 235 -4.99 13.19 0.21
CA GLY A 235 -4.93 12.16 -0.83
C GLY A 235 -4.40 10.80 -0.35
N THR A 236 -3.91 9.95 -1.25
CA THR A 236 -3.15 8.75 -0.87
C THR A 236 -1.90 9.20 -0.12
N LYS A 237 -1.86 8.93 1.19
CA LYS A 237 -0.83 9.44 2.12
C LYS A 237 0.57 9.00 1.68
N LEU A 238 1.50 9.95 1.55
CA LEU A 238 2.92 9.64 1.73
C LEU A 238 3.18 9.34 3.20
N GLY A 239 4.01 8.34 3.47
CA GLY A 239 4.38 7.97 4.84
C GLY A 239 5.22 9.07 5.49
N LYS A 240 5.07 9.27 6.80
CA LYS A 240 6.01 10.11 7.57
C LYS A 240 7.44 9.56 7.48
N SER A 241 7.59 8.26 7.27
CA SER A 241 8.84 7.55 7.02
C SER A 241 9.54 7.97 5.73
N ASP A 242 8.81 8.15 4.63
CA ASP A 242 9.40 8.57 3.33
C ASP A 242 10.10 9.92 3.44
N LEU A 243 9.54 10.80 4.27
CA LEU A 243 10.14 12.08 4.59
C LEU A 243 11.40 11.96 5.44
N LEU A 244 11.31 11.20 6.54
CA LEU A 244 12.46 11.00 7.42
C LEU A 244 13.62 10.36 6.65
N PHE A 245 13.29 9.47 5.72
CA PHE A 245 14.24 8.88 4.81
C PHE A 245 14.82 9.88 3.83
N SER A 246 14.01 10.76 3.23
CA SER A 246 14.52 11.86 2.39
C SER A 246 15.46 12.80 3.14
N LEU A 247 15.25 12.97 4.45
CA LEU A 247 16.14 13.73 5.32
C LEU A 247 17.43 12.96 5.69
N LEU A 248 17.39 11.63 5.68
CA LEU A 248 18.58 10.78 5.88
C LEU A 248 19.41 10.70 4.60
N THR A 249 18.78 10.56 3.43
CA THR A 249 19.46 10.48 2.13
C THR A 249 20.20 11.77 1.77
N SER A 250 19.84 12.92 2.35
CA SER A 250 20.60 14.17 2.18
C SER A 250 21.98 14.14 2.84
N SER A 251 22.16 13.30 3.87
CA SER A 251 23.41 13.17 4.64
C SER A 251 24.18 11.87 4.35
N TRP A 252 23.52 10.91 3.70
CA TRP A 252 24.08 9.59 3.40
C TRP A 252 23.73 9.20 1.96
N ASP A 253 24.73 9.27 1.08
CA ASP A 253 24.53 9.08 -0.36
C ASP A 253 24.07 7.67 -0.75
N ASP A 254 24.52 6.65 0.00
CA ASP A 254 24.17 5.24 -0.24
C ASP A 254 22.94 4.77 0.57
N ALA A 255 22.23 5.69 1.24
CA ALA A 255 21.11 5.35 2.14
C ALA A 255 19.98 4.58 1.43
N ASP A 256 19.62 5.02 0.21
CA ASP A 256 18.60 4.37 -0.63
C ASP A 256 18.97 2.90 -0.89
N GLY A 257 20.20 2.66 -1.36
CA GLY A 257 20.69 1.32 -1.68
C GLY A 257 20.81 0.41 -0.45
N ALA A 258 21.30 0.93 0.68
CA ALA A 258 21.43 0.17 1.91
C ALA A 258 20.07 -0.21 2.53
N MET A 259 19.09 0.70 2.48
CA MET A 259 17.72 0.42 2.89
C MET A 259 17.06 -0.61 1.99
N GLU A 260 17.20 -0.49 0.67
CA GLU A 260 16.66 -1.46 -0.29
C GLU A 260 17.26 -2.84 -0.10
N ALA A 261 18.57 -2.95 0.08
CA ALA A 261 19.24 -4.22 0.36
C ALA A 261 18.75 -4.86 1.66
N LEU A 262 18.57 -4.07 2.73
CA LEU A 262 18.01 -4.57 3.99
C LEU A 262 16.57 -5.08 3.81
N LEU A 263 15.72 -4.33 3.12
CA LEU A 263 14.34 -4.74 2.87
C LEU A 263 14.26 -5.98 1.98
N GLU A 264 15.12 -6.08 0.96
CA GLU A 264 15.23 -7.26 0.12
C GLU A 264 15.55 -8.49 0.97
N ASP A 265 16.56 -8.41 1.85
CA ASP A 265 16.93 -9.49 2.78
C ASP A 265 15.79 -9.85 3.75
N LEU A 266 15.15 -8.85 4.37
CA LEU A 266 14.09 -9.08 5.35
C LEU A 266 12.85 -9.71 4.73
N ASN A 267 12.52 -9.32 3.51
CA ASN A 267 11.31 -9.75 2.80
C ASN A 267 11.48 -11.07 2.03
N GLN A 268 12.68 -11.66 2.05
CA GLN A 268 12.86 -13.04 1.62
C GLN A 268 11.93 -13.98 2.40
N GLY A 269 11.26 -14.88 1.68
CA GLY A 269 10.34 -15.86 2.28
C GLY A 269 8.94 -15.32 2.57
N GLY A 270 8.51 -14.21 1.96
CA GLY A 270 7.11 -13.77 2.01
C GLY A 270 6.75 -12.93 3.23
N PHE A 271 7.72 -12.19 3.78
CA PHE A 271 7.47 -11.10 4.71
C PHE A 271 7.26 -9.77 3.96
N ASP A 272 6.76 -8.77 4.66
CA ASP A 272 6.39 -7.45 4.12
C ASP A 272 6.81 -6.34 5.09
N PHE A 273 8.08 -6.35 5.47
CA PHE A 273 8.74 -5.24 6.15
C PHE A 273 8.81 -4.03 5.23
N ASP A 274 8.57 -2.85 5.79
CA ASP A 274 8.62 -1.59 5.08
C ASP A 274 9.67 -0.63 5.68
N ARG A 275 9.90 0.50 4.99
CA ARG A 275 10.83 1.54 5.43
C ARG A 275 10.40 2.16 6.78
N ASP A 276 9.09 2.23 7.04
CA ASP A 276 8.53 2.77 8.27
C ASP A 276 9.04 1.96 9.46
N PHE A 277 8.81 0.66 9.44
CA PHE A 277 9.26 -0.28 10.45
C PHE A 277 10.76 -0.15 10.73
N VAL A 278 11.60 -0.17 9.70
CA VAL A 278 13.06 -0.09 9.84
C VAL A 278 13.46 1.20 10.55
N LEU A 279 12.94 2.34 10.10
CA LEU A 279 13.27 3.64 10.70
C LEU A 279 12.82 3.74 12.16
N LYS A 280 11.64 3.21 12.50
CA LYS A 280 11.17 3.18 13.89
C LYS A 280 11.99 2.24 14.75
N ALA A 281 12.40 1.09 14.23
CA ALA A 281 13.30 0.18 14.91
C ALA A 281 14.64 0.89 15.22
N CYS A 282 15.23 1.61 14.26
CA CYS A 282 16.45 2.39 14.47
C CYS A 282 16.26 3.48 15.53
N LEU A 283 15.22 4.31 15.41
CA LEU A 283 14.95 5.40 16.37
C LEU A 283 14.75 4.89 17.79
N THR A 284 13.98 3.82 17.94
CA THR A 284 13.71 3.21 19.24
C THR A 284 14.99 2.62 19.83
N THR A 285 15.77 1.92 19.00
CA THR A 285 17.05 1.30 19.40
C THR A 285 18.06 2.33 19.87
N LEU A 286 18.10 3.51 19.23
CA LEU A 286 18.94 4.63 19.61
C LEU A 286 18.36 5.51 20.74
N GLY A 287 17.25 5.10 21.37
CA GLY A 287 16.67 5.80 22.51
C GLY A 287 15.94 7.11 22.16
N ARG A 288 15.60 7.33 20.88
CA ARG A 288 14.82 8.49 20.42
C ARG A 288 13.31 8.29 20.54
N GLY A 289 12.88 7.07 20.88
CA GLY A 289 11.47 6.67 21.05
C GLY A 289 10.77 6.35 19.72
N ALA A 290 9.73 5.51 19.80
CA ALA A 290 9.05 4.88 18.67
C ALA A 290 8.18 5.83 17.83
N ARG A 291 7.72 6.94 18.41
CA ARG A 291 6.87 7.89 17.70
C ARG A 291 7.63 8.64 16.60
N TYR A 292 7.06 8.72 15.40
CA TYR A 292 7.63 9.53 14.31
C TYR A 292 7.44 11.01 14.55
N GLU A 293 8.56 11.69 14.79
CA GLU A 293 8.60 13.14 14.95
C GLU A 293 9.78 13.69 14.14
N VAL A 294 9.48 14.56 13.18
CA VAL A 294 10.49 15.19 12.29
C VAL A 294 11.53 15.96 13.11
N SER A 295 11.12 16.54 14.24
CA SER A 295 12.00 17.22 15.19
C SER A 295 13.17 16.34 15.67
N LYS A 296 12.99 15.02 15.77
CA LYS A 296 14.05 14.07 16.17
C LYS A 296 15.20 13.99 15.16
N PHE A 297 14.98 14.43 13.93
CA PHE A 297 15.99 14.45 12.85
C PHE A 297 16.53 15.86 12.57
N ARG A 298 16.00 16.88 13.27
CA ARG A 298 16.48 18.27 13.14
C ARG A 298 17.73 18.56 13.98
N ASP A 299 18.08 17.68 14.92
CA ASP A 299 19.26 17.84 15.78
C ASP A 299 20.59 17.50 15.09
N GLY A 300 20.55 16.98 13.84
CA GLY A 300 21.71 16.51 13.07
C GLY A 300 22.27 15.17 13.57
N LYS A 301 22.39 15.02 14.89
CA LYS A 301 23.01 13.86 15.57
C LYS A 301 22.31 12.55 15.32
N THR A 302 20.98 12.53 15.30
CA THR A 302 20.24 11.26 15.13
C THR A 302 20.50 10.64 13.75
N LYS A 303 20.69 11.46 12.72
CA LYS A 303 21.02 10.97 11.37
C LYS A 303 22.42 10.38 11.33
N GLU A 304 23.39 11.11 11.87
CA GLU A 304 24.78 10.68 11.95
C GLU A 304 24.91 9.35 12.71
N GLU A 305 24.21 9.20 13.84
CA GLU A 305 24.19 7.95 14.62
C GLU A 305 23.60 6.77 13.85
N ILE A 306 22.53 6.99 13.06
CA ILE A 306 21.95 5.92 12.23
C ILE A 306 22.94 5.48 11.16
N VAL A 307 23.63 6.42 10.52
CA VAL A 307 24.62 6.13 9.46
C VAL A 307 25.82 5.41 10.05
N GLU A 308 26.36 5.90 11.16
CA GLU A 308 27.52 5.31 11.84
C GLU A 308 27.23 3.88 12.32
N LYS A 309 26.02 3.63 12.84
CA LYS A 309 25.62 2.35 13.45
C LYS A 309 24.78 1.46 12.54
N TRP A 310 24.71 1.78 11.24
CA TRP A 310 23.79 1.10 10.32
C TRP A 310 23.98 -0.42 10.28
N GLU A 311 25.22 -0.90 10.22
CA GLU A 311 25.53 -2.33 10.18
C GLU A 311 25.08 -3.06 11.45
N GLU A 312 25.26 -2.45 12.62
CA GLU A 312 24.82 -3.05 13.89
C GLU A 312 23.29 -3.05 14.02
N LEU A 313 22.64 -1.95 13.61
CA LEU A 313 21.18 -1.80 13.64
C LEU A 313 20.51 -2.80 12.69
N SER A 314 20.96 -2.83 11.44
CA SER A 314 20.46 -3.76 10.43
C SER A 314 20.73 -5.22 10.83
N GLY A 315 21.91 -5.51 11.41
CA GLY A 315 22.24 -6.82 11.95
C GLY A 315 21.30 -7.27 13.09
N ALA A 316 20.92 -6.37 13.98
CA ALA A 316 19.94 -6.66 15.04
C ALA A 316 18.54 -6.94 14.46
N ILE A 317 18.09 -6.16 13.47
CA ILE A 317 16.80 -6.36 12.81
C ILE A 317 16.76 -7.73 12.10
N LYS A 318 17.79 -8.04 11.30
CA LYS A 318 17.93 -9.35 10.63
C LYS A 318 17.95 -10.49 11.64
N SER A 319 18.70 -10.34 12.74
CA SER A 319 18.77 -11.36 13.79
C SER A 319 17.42 -11.61 14.46
N VAL A 320 16.58 -10.59 14.65
CA VAL A 320 15.23 -10.78 15.20
C VAL A 320 14.31 -11.43 14.17
N ARG A 321 14.39 -11.06 12.89
CA ARG A 321 13.67 -11.76 11.81
C ARG A 321 14.04 -13.25 11.79
N ASP A 322 15.31 -13.59 11.90
CA ASP A 322 15.76 -14.99 11.97
C ASP A 322 15.35 -15.68 13.27
N PHE A 323 15.25 -14.95 14.37
CA PHE A 323 14.64 -15.46 15.60
C PHE A 323 13.17 -15.82 15.40
N VAL A 324 12.37 -14.95 14.74
CA VAL A 324 10.96 -15.22 14.42
C VAL A 324 10.86 -16.52 13.63
N VAL A 325 11.69 -16.68 12.60
CA VAL A 325 11.71 -17.90 11.80
C VAL A 325 12.21 -19.10 12.63
N SER A 326 13.37 -19.04 13.25
CA SER A 326 13.96 -20.22 13.91
C SER A 326 13.27 -20.66 15.20
N LYS A 327 12.62 -19.74 15.94
CA LYS A 327 12.04 -20.02 17.27
C LYS A 327 10.51 -20.00 17.30
N THR A 328 9.86 -19.61 16.20
CA THR A 328 8.40 -19.66 16.06
C THR A 328 8.00 -20.39 14.78
N TYR A 329 6.70 -20.66 14.62
CA TYR A 329 6.14 -21.28 13.40
C TYR A 329 5.83 -20.25 12.30
N ILE A 330 6.03 -18.97 12.58
CA ILE A 330 5.71 -17.86 11.68
C ILE A 330 6.71 -17.85 10.51
N ARG A 331 6.18 -17.88 9.29
CA ARG A 331 6.96 -17.97 8.04
C ARG A 331 6.52 -16.98 6.97
N SER A 332 5.48 -16.18 7.20
CA SER A 332 4.96 -15.22 6.22
C SER A 332 4.32 -14.02 6.90
N ASP A 333 4.16 -12.91 6.15
CA ASP A 333 3.54 -11.67 6.62
C ASP A 333 2.14 -11.90 7.21
N LYS A 334 1.33 -12.77 6.58
CA LYS A 334 -0.05 -13.07 7.00
C LYS A 334 -0.13 -13.57 8.44
N ALA A 335 0.93 -14.21 8.95
CA ALA A 335 0.99 -14.71 10.32
C ALA A 335 1.59 -13.70 11.32
N ILE A 336 1.92 -12.48 10.89
CA ILE A 336 2.36 -11.36 11.74
C ILE A 336 1.32 -10.24 11.69
N PRO A 337 0.31 -10.23 12.59
CA PRO A 337 -0.68 -9.17 12.65
C PRO A 337 -0.11 -7.77 12.88
N SER A 338 1.08 -7.66 13.49
CA SER A 338 1.78 -6.39 13.69
C SER A 338 3.28 -6.61 13.82
N TYR A 339 4.06 -6.11 12.85
CA TYR A 339 5.52 -6.12 12.90
C TYR A 339 6.06 -5.29 14.07
N LEU A 340 5.29 -4.32 14.58
CA LEU A 340 5.71 -3.45 15.68
C LEU A 340 6.01 -4.22 16.98
N ALA A 341 5.46 -5.43 17.14
CA ALA A 341 5.78 -6.32 18.25
C ALA A 341 7.27 -6.76 18.28
N LEU A 342 7.98 -6.64 17.16
CA LEU A 342 9.39 -7.01 17.02
C LEU A 342 10.34 -5.92 17.55
N ILE A 343 9.90 -4.67 17.66
CA ILE A 343 10.78 -3.54 18.02
C ILE A 343 11.41 -3.69 19.41
N PRO A 344 10.67 -4.06 20.48
CA PRO A 344 11.29 -4.30 21.79
C PRO A 344 12.32 -5.44 21.77
N LEU A 345 12.11 -6.47 20.93
CA LEU A 345 13.06 -7.57 20.75
C LEU A 345 14.31 -7.10 20.01
N ILE A 346 14.17 -6.21 19.02
CA ILE A 346 15.29 -5.61 18.29
C ILE A 346 16.14 -4.75 19.23
N PHE A 347 15.49 -3.90 20.04
CA PHE A 347 16.18 -3.13 21.07
C PHE A 347 16.97 -4.06 22.01
N TYR A 348 16.33 -5.13 22.50
CA TYR A 348 16.97 -6.08 23.40
C TYR A 348 18.15 -6.81 22.75
N ARG A 349 17.99 -7.25 21.49
CA ARG A 349 19.04 -7.89 20.70
C ARG A 349 20.23 -6.97 20.45
N TYR A 350 19.99 -5.68 20.25
CA TYR A 350 21.04 -4.69 19.99
C TYR A 350 21.85 -4.39 21.26
N HIS A 351 21.19 -4.08 22.38
CA HIS A 351 21.86 -3.66 23.62
C HIS A 351 22.37 -4.81 24.50
N PHE A 352 21.75 -5.99 24.41
CA PHE A 352 22.04 -7.14 25.28
C PHE A 352 22.17 -8.45 24.48
N PRO A 353 23.10 -8.55 23.51
CA PRO A 353 23.16 -9.66 22.55
C PRO A 353 23.35 -11.04 23.19
N GLU A 354 24.21 -11.15 24.22
CA GLU A 354 24.45 -12.42 24.92
C GLU A 354 23.21 -12.90 25.67
N LYS A 355 22.57 -11.99 26.41
CA LYS A 355 21.34 -12.31 27.15
C LYS A 355 20.17 -12.61 26.23
N PHE A 356 20.09 -11.93 25.07
CA PHE A 356 19.11 -12.24 24.03
C PHE A 356 19.23 -13.70 23.58
N ALA A 357 20.45 -14.17 23.32
CA ALA A 357 20.69 -15.54 22.85
C ALA A 357 20.30 -16.60 23.88
N SER A 358 20.44 -16.32 25.19
CA SER A 358 20.07 -17.24 26.27
C SER A 358 18.63 -17.14 26.75
N ASN A 359 17.85 -16.13 26.32
CA ASN A 359 16.50 -15.90 26.83
C ASN A 359 15.48 -16.88 26.22
N THR A 360 14.82 -17.66 27.06
CA THR A 360 13.84 -18.68 26.63
C THR A 360 12.41 -18.15 26.53
N GLY A 361 12.12 -16.97 27.07
CA GLY A 361 10.78 -16.39 27.17
C GLY A 361 10.32 -15.56 25.97
N LEU A 362 11.25 -15.17 25.08
CA LEU A 362 10.98 -14.25 23.97
C LEU A 362 9.92 -14.77 22.99
N ALA A 363 9.96 -16.08 22.68
CA ALA A 363 9.03 -16.69 21.73
C ALA A 363 7.60 -16.73 22.31
N GLU A 364 7.48 -17.03 23.60
CA GLU A 364 6.20 -17.00 24.32
C GLU A 364 5.61 -15.59 24.32
N PHE A 365 6.42 -14.58 24.69
CA PHE A 365 5.98 -13.19 24.66
C PHE A 365 5.49 -12.78 23.27
N LEU A 366 6.29 -13.05 22.23
CA LEU A 366 5.96 -12.65 20.86
C LEU A 366 4.63 -13.28 20.40
N LEU A 367 4.46 -14.59 20.60
CA LEU A 367 3.24 -15.29 20.21
C LEU A 367 2.01 -14.73 20.95
N ARG A 368 2.11 -14.51 22.27
CA ARG A 368 1.01 -13.91 23.03
C ARG A 368 0.70 -12.50 22.55
N ALA A 369 1.72 -11.68 22.30
CA ALA A 369 1.55 -10.31 21.83
C ALA A 369 0.87 -10.21 20.46
N LEU A 370 1.22 -11.11 19.54
CA LEU A 370 0.61 -11.17 18.21
C LEU A 370 -0.83 -11.71 18.27
N ILE A 371 -1.11 -12.73 19.09
CA ILE A 371 -2.45 -13.31 19.25
C ILE A 371 -3.43 -12.32 19.87
N THR A 372 -3.00 -11.62 20.91
CA THR A 372 -3.85 -10.67 21.66
C THR A 372 -3.92 -9.30 20.98
N GLY A 373 -3.06 -9.05 19.99
CA GLY A 373 -3.05 -7.79 19.25
C GLY A 373 -2.63 -6.59 20.10
N VAL A 374 -1.79 -6.78 21.13
CA VAL A 374 -1.37 -5.68 22.03
C VAL A 374 -0.57 -4.58 21.34
N PHE A 375 -0.07 -4.82 20.12
CA PHE A 375 0.60 -3.79 19.31
C PHE A 375 -0.31 -3.16 18.24
N SER A 376 -1.63 -3.34 18.35
CA SER A 376 -2.62 -2.68 17.50
C SER A 376 -3.00 -1.29 18.04
N GLY A 377 -3.51 -0.39 17.19
CA GLY A 377 -4.10 0.88 17.63
C GLY A 377 -3.11 1.91 18.21
N GLY A 378 -1.95 2.09 17.58
CA GLY A 378 -0.95 3.11 17.95
C GLY A 378 -0.09 2.73 19.17
N PRO A 379 0.81 1.75 19.05
CA PRO A 379 1.54 1.19 20.18
C PRO A 379 2.84 1.95 20.55
N ASP A 380 3.10 3.14 19.98
CA ASP A 380 4.38 3.84 20.15
C ASP A 380 4.74 4.04 21.63
N ASN A 381 3.78 4.51 22.45
CA ASN A 381 3.99 4.67 23.90
C ASN A 381 4.25 3.35 24.62
N LEU A 382 3.62 2.25 24.18
CA LEU A 382 3.86 0.93 24.77
C LEU A 382 5.27 0.45 24.45
N ILE A 383 5.71 0.62 23.20
CA ILE A 383 7.08 0.28 22.77
C ILE A 383 8.09 1.03 23.64
N ASP A 384 7.91 2.33 23.84
CA ASP A 384 8.81 3.15 24.66
C ASP A 384 8.85 2.69 26.12
N LYS A 385 7.70 2.35 26.72
CA LYS A 385 7.64 1.81 28.09
C LYS A 385 8.31 0.44 28.20
N LEU A 386 8.14 -0.44 27.22
CA LEU A 386 8.76 -1.76 27.18
C LEU A 386 10.28 -1.66 27.07
N VAL A 387 10.77 -0.82 26.16
CA VAL A 387 12.20 -0.54 25.97
C VAL A 387 12.82 0.02 27.24
N ARG A 388 12.13 0.96 27.89
CA ARG A 388 12.56 1.51 29.18
C ARG A 388 12.64 0.42 30.26
N SER A 389 11.65 -0.48 30.34
CA SER A 389 11.68 -1.61 31.27
C SER A 389 12.86 -2.54 31.01
N ILE A 390 13.16 -2.86 29.74
CA ILE A 390 14.31 -3.69 29.36
C ILE A 390 15.62 -3.00 29.76
N GLN A 391 15.72 -1.69 29.52
CA GLN A 391 16.90 -0.91 29.86
C GLN A 391 17.14 -0.82 31.38
N GLU A 392 16.10 -0.57 32.17
CA GLU A 392 16.18 -0.46 33.64
C GLU A 392 16.56 -1.80 34.29
N ASN A 393 16.08 -2.92 33.75
CA ASN A 393 16.42 -4.27 34.24
C ASN A 393 17.72 -4.83 33.65
N GLY A 394 18.19 -4.25 32.54
CA GLY A 394 19.28 -4.80 31.74
C GLY A 394 19.00 -6.21 31.19
N ASP A 395 17.74 -6.61 31.07
CA ASP A 395 17.26 -7.93 30.64
C ASP A 395 15.78 -7.86 30.20
N PHE A 396 15.33 -8.84 29.42
CA PHE A 396 13.93 -9.03 29.05
C PHE A 396 13.23 -9.94 30.07
N VAL A 397 12.80 -9.33 31.17
CA VAL A 397 12.12 -10.03 32.28
C VAL A 397 10.62 -10.13 32.00
N LEU A 398 10.12 -11.35 31.74
CA LEU A 398 8.72 -11.59 31.35
C LEU A 398 7.67 -11.00 32.32
N PRO A 399 7.75 -11.23 33.64
CA PRO A 399 6.81 -10.63 34.59
C PRO A 399 6.72 -9.10 34.52
N GLU A 400 7.86 -8.43 34.37
CA GLU A 400 7.95 -6.95 34.28
C GLU A 400 7.34 -6.46 32.97
N VAL A 401 7.69 -7.08 31.85
CA VAL A 401 7.11 -6.80 30.53
C VAL A 401 5.59 -6.95 30.55
N TYR A 402 5.07 -7.99 31.19
CA TYR A 402 3.62 -8.21 31.32
C TYR A 402 2.99 -7.18 32.26
N GLY A 403 3.71 -6.75 33.30
CA GLY A 403 3.32 -5.62 34.16
C GLY A 403 3.15 -4.33 33.37
N VAL A 404 4.12 -3.99 32.51
CA VAL A 404 4.06 -2.79 31.65
C VAL A 404 2.87 -2.83 30.71
N VAL A 405 2.61 -3.96 30.04
CA VAL A 405 1.47 -4.09 29.12
C VAL A 405 0.14 -3.92 29.85
N ARG A 406 0.00 -4.51 31.04
CA ARG A 406 -1.21 -4.35 31.88
C ARG A 406 -1.40 -2.92 32.36
N ALA A 407 -0.32 -2.25 32.76
CA ALA A 407 -0.36 -0.83 33.16
C ALA A 407 -0.73 0.11 32.00
N ASP A 408 -0.52 -0.30 30.75
CA ASP A 408 -0.98 0.41 29.54
C ASP A 408 -2.45 0.12 29.19
N GLY A 409 -3.17 -0.68 30.00
CA GLY A 409 -4.57 -1.04 29.78
C GLY A 409 -4.76 -2.15 28.73
N ARG A 410 -3.70 -2.90 28.41
CA ARG A 410 -3.71 -3.99 27.42
C ARG A 410 -3.50 -5.34 28.11
N ASN A 411 -3.95 -6.43 27.47
CA ASN A 411 -3.88 -7.76 28.06
C ASN A 411 -3.18 -8.77 27.12
N LEU A 412 -2.29 -9.58 27.68
CA LEU A 412 -1.58 -10.68 27.01
C LEU A 412 -2.19 -12.06 27.30
N GLU A 413 -3.25 -12.11 28.10
CA GLU A 413 -3.94 -13.35 28.44
C GLU A 413 -4.75 -13.87 27.25
N ILE A 414 -4.61 -15.17 26.99
CA ILE A 414 -5.33 -15.86 25.92
C ILE A 414 -6.46 -16.64 26.57
N THR A 415 -7.69 -16.14 26.41
CA THR A 415 -8.92 -16.87 26.76
C THR A 415 -9.48 -17.58 25.52
N PRO A 416 -10.37 -18.58 25.66
CA PRO A 416 -11.04 -19.20 24.52
C PRO A 416 -11.73 -18.17 23.61
N ASP A 417 -12.31 -17.11 24.18
CA ASP A 417 -12.94 -16.04 23.42
C ASP A 417 -11.99 -15.29 22.48
N VAL A 418 -10.69 -15.19 22.81
CA VAL A 418 -9.69 -14.59 21.89
C VAL A 418 -9.59 -15.40 20.60
N ILE A 419 -9.70 -16.73 20.71
CA ILE A 419 -9.67 -17.67 19.57
C ILE A 419 -11.00 -17.60 18.81
N PHE A 420 -12.13 -17.66 19.51
CA PHE A 420 -13.45 -17.73 18.87
C PHE A 420 -13.93 -16.42 18.24
N LYS A 421 -13.36 -15.28 18.65
CA LYS A 421 -13.55 -14.00 17.97
C LYS A 421 -12.86 -13.91 16.61
N GLN A 422 -11.95 -14.83 16.30
CA GLN A 422 -11.34 -14.88 14.98
C GLN A 422 -12.34 -15.40 13.96
N GLY A 423 -12.20 -14.92 12.73
CA GLY A 423 -13.03 -15.33 11.61
C GLY A 423 -12.44 -14.92 10.28
N TYR A 424 -13.12 -15.30 9.20
CA TYR A 424 -12.77 -14.95 7.84
C TYR A 424 -12.53 -13.43 7.72
N GLY A 425 -11.34 -13.06 7.22
CA GLY A 425 -10.92 -11.65 7.11
C GLY A 425 -10.34 -11.02 8.39
N SER A 426 -10.28 -11.74 9.52
CA SER A 426 -9.60 -11.25 10.73
C SER A 426 -8.09 -11.24 10.52
N SER A 427 -7.39 -10.22 11.03
CA SER A 427 -5.93 -10.10 10.85
C SER A 427 -5.12 -11.23 11.49
N ALA A 428 -5.61 -11.82 12.59
CA ALA A 428 -4.91 -12.89 13.31
C ALA A 428 -5.33 -14.30 12.90
N ILE A 429 -6.31 -14.48 12.00
CA ILE A 429 -6.79 -15.84 11.62
C ILE A 429 -5.65 -16.70 11.04
N HIS A 430 -4.78 -16.09 10.23
CA HIS A 430 -3.65 -16.77 9.63
C HIS A 430 -2.58 -17.14 10.65
N LEU A 431 -2.40 -16.37 11.74
CA LEU A 431 -1.53 -16.76 12.85
C LEU A 431 -2.08 -18.01 13.54
N PHE A 432 -3.38 -18.07 13.83
CA PHE A 432 -3.99 -19.28 14.41
C PHE A 432 -3.87 -20.48 13.48
N PHE A 433 -4.12 -20.30 12.18
CA PHE A 433 -3.93 -21.39 11.23
C PHE A 433 -2.48 -21.80 11.05
N ASN A 434 -1.51 -20.89 11.15
CA ASN A 434 -0.11 -21.25 11.12
C ASN A 434 0.30 -22.08 12.36
N LEU A 435 -0.25 -21.76 13.54
CA LEU A 435 -0.03 -22.55 14.76
C LEU A 435 -0.75 -23.91 14.75
N TRP A 436 -1.89 -23.99 14.05
CA TRP A 436 -2.69 -25.20 13.88
C TRP A 436 -2.09 -26.13 12.83
N TYR A 437 -1.90 -25.64 11.61
CA TYR A 437 -1.45 -26.36 10.41
C TYR A 437 0.06 -26.19 10.22
N ARG A 438 0.84 -26.75 11.14
CA ARG A 438 2.31 -26.55 11.17
C ARG A 438 3.03 -27.10 9.93
N ASP A 439 2.40 -28.02 9.19
CA ASP A 439 2.96 -28.64 7.99
C ASP A 439 2.64 -27.88 6.69
N PHE A 440 1.75 -26.88 6.72
CA PHE A 440 1.41 -26.09 5.53
C PHE A 440 2.52 -25.07 5.21
N ASN A 441 3.02 -25.11 3.97
CA ASN A 441 3.92 -24.09 3.48
C ASN A 441 3.13 -22.90 2.92
N TYR A 442 3.26 -21.73 3.56
CA TYR A 442 2.60 -20.48 3.14
C TYR A 442 3.24 -19.83 1.91
N THR A 443 4.43 -20.28 1.53
CA THR A 443 5.16 -19.85 0.32
C THR A 443 5.56 -21.06 -0.51
N PRO A 444 4.59 -21.81 -1.08
CA PRO A 444 4.90 -22.96 -1.91
C PRO A 444 5.44 -22.54 -3.27
N ALA A 445 6.32 -23.36 -3.86
CA ALA A 445 6.84 -23.13 -5.21
C ALA A 445 5.74 -23.19 -6.29
N PHE A 446 4.71 -24.01 -6.09
CA PHE A 446 3.54 -24.09 -6.95
C PHE A 446 2.36 -23.37 -6.32
N ALA A 447 1.81 -22.37 -7.01
CA ALA A 447 0.73 -21.51 -6.50
C ALA A 447 -0.53 -22.29 -6.08
N GLY A 448 -0.82 -23.41 -6.73
CA GLY A 448 -1.94 -24.31 -6.39
C GLY A 448 -1.85 -24.91 -4.98
N ASN A 449 -0.64 -25.02 -4.42
CA ASN A 449 -0.44 -25.49 -3.04
C ASN A 449 -0.59 -24.38 -1.99
N GLY A 450 -0.83 -23.14 -2.42
CA GLY A 450 -0.94 -21.98 -1.54
C GLY A 450 -2.10 -22.14 -0.55
N PRO A 451 -1.89 -21.90 0.76
CA PRO A 451 -2.97 -22.00 1.74
C PRO A 451 -4.01 -20.89 1.54
N GLN A 452 -5.28 -21.29 1.51
CA GLN A 452 -6.45 -20.44 1.45
C GLN A 452 -7.37 -20.76 2.61
N VAL A 453 -7.91 -19.71 3.23
CA VAL A 453 -8.96 -19.88 4.22
C VAL A 453 -10.28 -20.02 3.48
N ASP A 454 -11.03 -21.07 3.79
CA ASP A 454 -12.35 -21.30 3.20
C ASP A 454 -13.37 -21.71 4.26
N HIS A 455 -14.65 -21.50 3.96
CA HIS A 455 -15.76 -21.88 4.81
C HIS A 455 -16.08 -23.37 4.66
N ILE A 456 -16.24 -24.07 5.78
CA ILE A 456 -16.65 -25.47 5.81
C ILE A 456 -18.06 -25.59 5.26
N PHE A 457 -19.01 -24.91 5.90
CA PHE A 457 -20.35 -24.66 5.38
C PHE A 457 -20.31 -23.40 4.51
N PRO A 458 -20.46 -23.53 3.17
CA PRO A 458 -20.30 -22.41 2.25
C PRO A 458 -21.27 -21.27 2.57
N GLN A 459 -20.82 -20.02 2.43
CA GLN A 459 -21.68 -18.85 2.67
C GLN A 459 -22.93 -18.86 1.77
N SER A 460 -22.82 -19.34 0.53
CA SER A 460 -23.95 -19.48 -0.39
C SER A 460 -25.04 -20.38 0.19
N LEU A 461 -24.65 -21.50 0.81
CA LEU A 461 -25.54 -22.46 1.44
C LEU A 461 -26.22 -21.87 2.68
N LEU A 462 -25.43 -21.28 3.59
CA LEU A 462 -25.97 -20.66 4.82
C LEU A 462 -26.91 -19.48 4.54
N LYS A 463 -26.69 -18.74 3.44
CA LYS A 463 -27.59 -17.64 3.01
C LYS A 463 -28.93 -18.12 2.45
N THR A 464 -29.08 -19.42 2.16
CA THR A 464 -30.38 -19.98 1.75
C THR A 464 -31.34 -20.18 2.92
N VAL A 465 -30.80 -20.30 4.15
CA VAL A 465 -31.57 -20.44 5.38
C VAL A 465 -32.14 -19.08 5.79
N LYS A 466 -33.46 -18.97 5.71
CA LYS A 466 -34.21 -17.73 5.94
C LYS A 466 -35.30 -17.90 6.97
N ASP A 467 -35.42 -16.91 7.84
CA ASP A 467 -36.49 -16.75 8.81
C ASP A 467 -37.61 -15.87 8.26
N ILE A 468 -38.78 -15.99 8.88
CA ILE A 468 -39.93 -15.12 8.62
C ILE A 468 -39.62 -13.76 9.25
N ASN A 469 -39.69 -12.71 8.44
CA ASN A 469 -39.52 -11.35 8.90
C ASN A 469 -40.79 -10.92 9.67
N PRO A 470 -40.69 -10.57 10.97
CA PRO A 470 -41.83 -10.22 11.80
C PRO A 470 -42.58 -8.97 11.34
N ASP A 471 -41.91 -8.05 10.64
CA ASP A 471 -42.50 -6.78 10.17
C ASP A 471 -43.23 -6.92 8.84
N THR A 472 -42.82 -7.89 8.00
CA THR A 472 -43.34 -8.02 6.63
C THR A 472 -44.04 -9.35 6.35
N GLY A 473 -43.95 -10.32 7.26
CA GLY A 473 -44.47 -11.68 7.11
C GLY A 473 -43.79 -12.51 6.01
N LYS A 474 -42.77 -11.97 5.33
CA LYS A 474 -42.05 -12.64 4.24
C LYS A 474 -40.85 -13.40 4.77
N ARG A 475 -40.56 -14.57 4.19
CA ARG A 475 -39.38 -15.39 4.52
C ARG A 475 -38.11 -14.84 3.85
N ASN A 476 -37.66 -13.66 4.27
CA ASN A 476 -36.54 -12.93 3.68
C ASN A 476 -35.47 -12.49 4.68
N LEU A 477 -35.61 -12.77 5.98
CA LEU A 477 -34.58 -12.49 6.97
C LEU A 477 -33.51 -13.59 6.93
N LEU A 478 -32.24 -13.23 6.86
CA LEU A 478 -31.15 -14.21 6.94
C LEU A 478 -31.08 -14.78 8.36
N HIS A 479 -31.18 -16.10 8.49
CA HIS A 479 -31.12 -16.78 9.78
C HIS A 479 -29.73 -16.64 10.40
N PHE A 480 -28.68 -17.00 9.66
CA PHE A 480 -27.30 -16.85 10.10
C PHE A 480 -26.73 -15.49 9.71
N ARG A 481 -26.28 -14.72 10.71
CA ARG A 481 -25.60 -13.43 10.52
C ARG A 481 -24.18 -13.62 9.99
N GLN A 482 -23.57 -12.54 9.49
CA GLN A 482 -22.21 -12.61 8.94
C GLN A 482 -21.20 -13.14 9.94
N GLU A 483 -21.21 -12.65 11.18
CA GLU A 483 -20.31 -13.09 12.26
C GLU A 483 -20.41 -14.60 12.53
N GLN A 484 -21.62 -15.16 12.50
CA GLN A 484 -21.84 -16.60 12.67
C GLN A 484 -21.33 -17.42 11.49
N ARG A 485 -21.40 -16.89 10.26
CA ARG A 485 -20.89 -17.59 9.07
C ARG A 485 -19.38 -17.53 9.00
N ASP A 486 -18.79 -16.40 9.38
CA ASP A 486 -17.37 -16.12 9.20
C ASP A 486 -16.51 -16.58 10.39
N GLN A 487 -17.08 -17.04 11.51
CA GLN A 487 -16.31 -17.49 12.68
C GLN A 487 -15.29 -18.61 12.36
N ILE A 488 -14.19 -18.67 13.11
CA ILE A 488 -13.11 -19.66 12.95
C ILE A 488 -13.60 -21.11 12.98
N ALA A 489 -14.66 -21.40 13.75
CA ALA A 489 -15.27 -22.72 13.83
C ALA A 489 -15.98 -23.15 12.53
N ASN A 490 -16.24 -22.23 11.61
CA ASN A 490 -16.70 -22.53 10.25
C ASN A 490 -15.59 -22.33 9.20
N CYS A 491 -14.35 -22.04 9.58
CA CYS A 491 -13.23 -21.87 8.66
C CYS A 491 -12.23 -23.03 8.74
N MET A 492 -11.59 -23.33 7.62
CA MET A 492 -10.45 -24.26 7.55
C MET A 492 -9.42 -23.77 6.53
N LEU A 493 -8.22 -24.34 6.59
CA LEU A 493 -7.17 -24.08 5.62
C LEU A 493 -7.21 -25.15 4.53
N LEU A 494 -7.28 -24.74 3.27
CA LEU A 494 -7.20 -25.61 2.09
C LEU A 494 -6.05 -25.17 1.20
N THR A 495 -5.56 -26.06 0.36
CA THR A 495 -4.73 -25.64 -0.78
C THR A 495 -5.58 -24.89 -1.81
N ALA A 496 -4.96 -24.03 -2.62
CA ALA A 496 -5.65 -23.30 -3.69
C ALA A 496 -6.28 -24.25 -4.73
N ASP A 497 -5.67 -25.41 -4.97
CA ASP A 497 -6.23 -26.46 -5.83
C ASP A 497 -7.49 -27.10 -5.20
N GLU A 498 -7.47 -27.40 -3.90
CA GLU A 498 -8.64 -27.89 -3.16
C GLU A 498 -9.77 -26.85 -3.10
N ASN A 499 -9.43 -25.57 -3.01
CA ASN A 499 -10.40 -24.48 -3.02
C ASN A 499 -10.87 -24.10 -4.44
N GLY A 500 -10.26 -24.66 -5.47
CA GLY A 500 -10.57 -24.34 -6.86
C GLY A 500 -12.00 -24.72 -7.28
N PHE A 501 -12.48 -24.12 -8.38
CA PHE A 501 -13.81 -24.36 -8.93
C PHE A 501 -14.13 -25.84 -9.22
N ALA A 502 -13.11 -26.65 -9.50
CA ALA A 502 -13.25 -28.08 -9.79
C ALA A 502 -13.23 -28.99 -8.55
N ALA A 503 -12.91 -28.46 -7.36
CA ALA A 503 -12.69 -29.23 -6.13
C ALA A 503 -13.79 -28.99 -5.08
N LYS A 504 -13.58 -28.13 -4.07
CA LYS A 504 -14.56 -27.87 -3.01
C LYS A 504 -15.68 -26.94 -3.48
N SER A 505 -15.36 -25.72 -3.91
CA SER A 505 -16.34 -24.72 -4.34
C SER A 505 -17.53 -24.63 -3.35
N GLY A 506 -18.77 -24.74 -3.83
CA GLY A 506 -19.99 -24.73 -3.01
C GLY A 506 -20.41 -26.06 -2.38
N LYS A 507 -19.55 -27.10 -2.33
CA LYS A 507 -19.94 -28.42 -1.81
C LYS A 507 -20.28 -28.37 -0.31
N PRO A 508 -21.42 -28.96 0.11
CA PRO A 508 -21.79 -29.05 1.51
C PRO A 508 -20.85 -30.02 2.27
N PRO A 509 -20.75 -29.88 3.62
CA PRO A 509 -19.84 -30.70 4.43
C PRO A 509 -20.12 -32.21 4.35
N ASN A 510 -21.37 -32.63 4.28
CA ASN A 510 -21.73 -34.05 4.17
C ASN A 510 -21.21 -34.71 2.89
N GLU A 511 -21.11 -33.96 1.79
CA GLU A 511 -20.47 -34.41 0.55
C GLU A 511 -18.94 -34.26 0.61
N TRP A 512 -18.45 -33.12 1.11
CA TRP A 512 -17.02 -32.82 1.13
C TRP A 512 -16.24 -33.77 2.05
N PHE A 513 -16.80 -34.13 3.21
CA PHE A 513 -16.19 -35.04 4.16
C PHE A 513 -16.63 -36.49 3.99
N ALA A 514 -17.35 -36.81 2.91
CA ALA A 514 -17.80 -38.17 2.63
C ALA A 514 -16.61 -39.14 2.55
N ARG A 515 -16.76 -40.31 3.19
CA ARG A 515 -15.72 -41.35 3.22
C ARG A 515 -15.24 -41.76 1.82
N SER A 516 -16.12 -41.75 0.82
CA SER A 516 -15.81 -42.09 -0.58
C SER A 516 -14.77 -41.20 -1.24
N ARG A 517 -14.48 -40.02 -0.68
CA ARG A 517 -13.49 -39.07 -1.23
C ARG A 517 -12.03 -39.41 -0.87
N PHE A 518 -11.82 -40.43 -0.04
CA PHE A 518 -10.52 -40.79 0.52
C PHE A 518 -10.12 -42.21 0.13
N ASP A 519 -8.84 -42.46 -0.02
CA ASP A 519 -8.32 -43.78 -0.42
C ASP A 519 -8.45 -44.84 0.69
N SER A 520 -8.51 -44.43 1.96
CA SER A 520 -8.60 -45.33 3.12
C SER A 520 -9.30 -44.68 4.32
N ASP A 521 -9.75 -45.51 5.27
CA ASP A 521 -10.39 -45.04 6.51
C ASP A 521 -9.40 -44.21 7.35
N GLU A 522 -8.13 -44.60 7.32
CA GLU A 522 -7.04 -43.91 8.00
C GLU A 522 -6.81 -42.51 7.40
N ALA A 523 -6.79 -42.40 6.06
CA ALA A 523 -6.65 -41.12 5.37
C ALA A 523 -7.83 -40.18 5.67
N HIS A 524 -9.05 -40.73 5.73
CA HIS A 524 -10.25 -39.97 6.10
C HIS A 524 -10.17 -39.46 7.54
N ARG A 525 -9.86 -40.35 8.50
CA ARG A 525 -9.73 -39.98 9.92
C ARG A 525 -8.65 -38.91 10.12
N ARG A 526 -7.48 -39.09 9.51
CA ARG A 526 -6.39 -38.12 9.59
C ARG A 526 -6.78 -36.75 9.03
N TYR A 527 -7.58 -36.71 7.96
CA TYR A 527 -8.08 -35.45 7.40
C TYR A 527 -9.05 -34.75 8.37
N LEU A 528 -9.99 -35.49 8.97
CA LEU A 528 -10.91 -34.94 9.96
C LEU A 528 -10.17 -34.42 11.20
N GLU A 529 -9.22 -35.19 11.72
CA GLU A 529 -8.37 -34.79 12.85
C GLU A 529 -7.53 -33.55 12.55
N MET A 530 -6.92 -33.49 11.36
CA MET A 530 -6.15 -32.33 10.92
C MET A 530 -6.98 -31.05 10.93
N HIS A 531 -8.22 -31.13 10.44
CA HIS A 531 -9.14 -29.99 10.35
C HIS A 531 -10.05 -29.81 11.58
N LEU A 532 -9.85 -30.60 12.63
CA LEU A 532 -10.67 -30.64 13.85
C LEU A 532 -12.17 -30.72 13.51
N ILE A 533 -12.52 -31.63 12.60
CA ILE A 533 -13.90 -31.89 12.20
C ILE A 533 -14.49 -32.93 13.15
N PRO A 534 -15.66 -32.68 13.79
CA PRO A 534 -16.37 -33.69 14.54
C PRO A 534 -16.63 -34.94 13.68
N ASP A 535 -16.34 -36.12 14.23
CA ASP A 535 -16.36 -37.40 13.51
C ASP A 535 -17.78 -37.98 13.32
N ASP A 536 -18.80 -37.38 13.94
CA ASP A 536 -20.21 -37.71 13.75
C ASP A 536 -20.76 -37.10 12.44
N PRO A 537 -21.06 -37.91 11.40
CA PRO A 537 -21.59 -37.42 10.13
C PRO A 537 -22.95 -36.73 10.26
N ALA A 538 -23.72 -37.00 11.32
CA ALA A 538 -24.99 -36.32 11.55
C ALA A 538 -24.80 -34.82 11.80
N LEU A 539 -23.61 -34.37 12.21
CA LEU A 539 -23.27 -32.96 12.39
C LEU A 539 -22.92 -32.26 11.06
N TRP A 540 -22.73 -32.98 9.96
CA TRP A 540 -22.32 -32.39 8.67
C TRP A 540 -23.51 -31.88 7.85
N GLU A 541 -24.74 -32.09 8.33
CA GLU A 541 -25.98 -31.62 7.71
C GLU A 541 -26.23 -30.12 7.99
N LEU A 542 -26.85 -29.43 7.02
CA LEU A 542 -27.06 -27.98 7.09
C LEU A 542 -27.91 -27.56 8.29
N GLU A 543 -28.90 -28.38 8.64
CA GLU A 543 -29.82 -28.17 9.77
C GLU A 543 -29.10 -28.27 11.12
N ARG A 544 -27.91 -28.88 11.15
CA ARG A 544 -27.09 -29.11 12.36
C ARG A 544 -25.90 -28.16 12.44
N PHE A 545 -25.88 -27.08 11.66
CA PHE A 545 -24.78 -26.11 11.60
C PHE A 545 -24.37 -25.57 12.99
N GLU A 546 -25.33 -25.19 13.82
CA GLU A 546 -25.03 -24.66 15.16
C GLU A 546 -24.39 -25.72 16.08
N ASP A 547 -24.90 -26.96 16.04
CA ASP A 547 -24.34 -28.08 16.79
C ASP A 547 -22.93 -28.44 16.32
N PHE A 548 -22.71 -28.42 15.00
CA PHE A 548 -21.38 -28.60 14.41
C PHE A 548 -20.40 -27.56 14.93
N VAL A 549 -20.81 -26.29 14.93
CA VAL A 549 -19.97 -25.17 15.40
C VAL A 549 -19.57 -25.39 16.86
N GLU A 550 -20.50 -25.76 17.74
CA GLU A 550 -20.21 -25.98 19.16
C GLU A 550 -19.30 -27.20 19.38
N ALA A 551 -19.56 -28.31 18.68
CA ALA A 551 -18.69 -29.49 18.73
C ALA A 551 -17.26 -29.16 18.26
N ARG A 552 -17.14 -28.41 17.14
CA ARG A 552 -15.84 -28.00 16.60
C ARG A 552 -15.12 -26.98 17.49
N LYS A 553 -15.82 -26.06 18.14
CA LYS A 553 -15.23 -25.15 19.14
C LYS A 553 -14.59 -25.91 20.29
N ALA A 554 -15.19 -27.01 20.75
CA ALA A 554 -14.60 -27.84 21.80
C ALA A 554 -13.25 -28.43 21.36
N LEU A 555 -13.18 -29.00 20.15
CA LEU A 555 -11.94 -29.53 19.57
C LEU A 555 -10.87 -28.44 19.38
N ILE A 556 -11.26 -27.25 18.90
CA ILE A 556 -10.35 -26.10 18.76
C ILE A 556 -9.80 -25.67 20.12
N LYS A 557 -10.66 -25.57 21.15
CA LYS A 557 -10.24 -25.22 22.51
C LYS A 557 -9.23 -26.23 23.07
N GLU A 558 -9.46 -27.52 22.85
CA GLU A 558 -8.55 -28.58 23.27
C GLU A 558 -7.19 -28.45 22.56
N LYS A 559 -7.19 -28.24 21.24
CA LYS A 559 -5.97 -28.04 20.43
C LYS A 559 -5.10 -26.90 20.94
N PHE A 560 -5.71 -25.78 21.35
CA PHE A 560 -5.01 -24.58 21.82
C PHE A 560 -4.89 -24.49 23.34
N SER A 561 -5.25 -25.54 24.09
CA SER A 561 -5.21 -25.56 25.56
C SER A 561 -3.86 -25.18 26.16
N TYR A 562 -2.76 -25.53 25.49
CA TYR A 562 -1.39 -25.19 25.90
C TYR A 562 -1.09 -23.68 25.90
N MET A 563 -1.89 -22.86 25.22
CA MET A 563 -1.74 -21.39 25.18
C MET A 563 -2.68 -20.67 26.15
N LEU A 564 -3.78 -21.34 26.53
CA LEU A 564 -4.78 -20.78 27.42
C LEU A 564 -4.19 -20.56 28.81
N GLN A 565 -4.71 -19.57 29.53
CA GLN A 565 -4.42 -19.47 30.95
C GLN A 565 -4.78 -20.79 31.66
N THR A 566 -3.82 -21.37 32.37
CA THR A 566 -4.10 -22.39 33.36
C THR A 566 -4.88 -21.73 34.49
N VAL A 567 -6.14 -22.14 34.68
CA VAL A 567 -6.89 -21.84 35.91
C VAL A 567 -6.21 -22.65 37.02
N GLY A 568 -5.15 -22.09 37.62
CA GLY A 568 -4.37 -22.75 38.66
C GLY A 568 -2.89 -22.37 38.61
N GLY A 569 -2.53 -21.29 39.29
CA GLY A 569 -1.16 -20.81 39.41
C GLY A 569 -1.09 -19.60 40.34
N THR A 570 -1.58 -19.78 41.56
CA THR A 570 -1.38 -18.87 42.68
C THR A 570 0.11 -18.58 42.85
N THR A 571 0.42 -17.31 43.04
CA THR A 571 1.57 -16.77 43.79
C THR A 571 2.38 -17.81 44.56
N ALA A 572 3.65 -17.94 44.19
CA ALA A 572 4.77 -18.17 45.10
C ALA A 572 5.97 -17.37 44.59
#